data_AF-A0A1X0WKR7-F1
#
_entry.id   AF-A0A1X0WKR7-F1
#
_cell.length_a   1.000
_cell.length_b   1.000
_cell.length_c   1.000
_cell.angle_alpha   90.00
_cell.angle_beta   90.00
_cell.angle_gamma   90.00
#
_symmetry.space_group_name_H-M   'P 1'
#
loop_
_entity.id
_entity.type
_entity.pdbx_description
1 polymer ?
#
loop_
_entity_poly.entity_id
_entity_poly.type
_entity_poly.pdbx_seq_one_letter_code
_entity_poly.pdbx_strand_id
1 'polypeptide(L)' 'MKKNRHQAILKLVDQHEVVQVNELALWLEVSLETIRRDLNEMQDKGLIQRRHGRARRVDPPPSYGWINSLQRVSHS' A
#
# COMPACT_ATOMS: atom_id res chain seq x y z
N MET A 1 3.49 -10.49 9.64
CA MET A 1 2.27 -9.68 9.84
C MET A 1 2.27 -8.36 9.08
N LYS A 2 3.32 -7.51 9.09
CA LYS A 2 3.32 -6.21 8.37
C LYS A 2 3.30 -6.30 6.82
N LYS A 3 4.05 -7.25 6.22
CA LYS A 3 4.10 -7.41 4.74
C LYS A 3 2.72 -7.65 4.09
N ASN A 4 1.88 -8.50 4.68
CA ASN A 4 0.53 -8.76 4.18
C ASN A 4 -0.34 -7.50 4.12
N ARG A 5 -0.20 -6.61 5.11
CA ARG A 5 -1.03 -5.41 5.22
C ARG A 5 -0.67 -4.38 4.17
N HIS A 6 0.62 -4.16 3.91
CA HIS A 6 1.05 -3.31 2.80
C HIS A 6 0.58 -3.85 1.44
N GLN A 7 0.62 -5.17 1.24
CA GLN A 7 0.09 -5.79 0.01
C GLN A 7 -1.42 -5.62 -0.13
N ALA A 8 -2.17 -5.75 0.97
CA ALA A 8 -3.60 -5.50 0.97
C ALA A 8 -3.92 -4.04 0.64
N ILE A 9 -3.22 -3.07 1.26
CA ILE A 9 -3.35 -1.64 0.94
C ILE A 9 -3.05 -1.40 -0.54
N LEU A 10 -1.98 -1.98 -1.10
CA LEU A 10 -1.64 -1.84 -2.51
C LEU A 10 -2.74 -2.39 -3.41
N LYS A 11 -3.29 -3.58 -3.12
CA LYS A 11 -4.41 -4.15 -3.89
C LYS A 11 -5.65 -3.25 -3.84
N LEU A 12 -5.99 -2.73 -2.67
CA LEU A 12 -7.14 -1.84 -2.51
C LEU A 12 -6.95 -0.52 -3.27
N VAL A 13 -5.75 0.05 -3.20
CA VAL A 13 -5.37 1.25 -3.95
C VAL A 13 -5.32 1.00 -5.45
N ASP A 14 -4.94 -0.20 -5.88
CA ASP A 14 -4.96 -0.63 -7.27
C ASP A 14 -6.38 -0.79 -7.81
N GLN A 15 -7.27 -1.40 -7.04
CA GLN A 15 -8.67 -1.62 -7.42
C GLN A 15 -9.50 -0.35 -7.45
N HIS A 16 -9.22 0.61 -6.56
CA HIS A 16 -10.04 1.82 -6.37
C HIS A 16 -9.38 3.10 -6.91
N GLU A 17 -8.16 3.04 -7.43
CA GLU A 17 -7.25 4.15 -7.81
C GLU A 17 -6.87 5.12 -6.67
N VAL A 18 -7.84 5.51 -5.84
CA VAL A 18 -7.73 6.42 -4.73
C VAL A 18 -8.58 5.88 -3.57
N VAL A 19 -7.97 5.73 -2.40
CA VAL A 19 -8.62 5.20 -1.19
C VAL A 19 -8.38 6.12 -0.02
N GLN A 20 -9.36 6.32 0.85
CA GLN A 20 -9.17 7.13 2.05
C GLN A 20 -8.51 6.32 3.17
N VAL A 21 -7.72 7.01 3.99
CA VAL A 21 -7.10 6.44 5.20
C VAL A 21 -8.14 5.82 6.13
N ASN A 22 -9.32 6.43 6.26
CA ASN A 22 -10.42 5.90 7.06
C ASN A 22 -10.96 4.58 6.51
N GLU A 23 -11.13 4.47 5.19
CA GLU A 23 -11.62 3.25 4.54
C GLU A 23 -10.61 2.11 4.71
N LEU A 24 -9.32 2.39 4.51
CA LEU A 24 -8.25 1.42 4.75
C LEU A 24 -8.20 0.94 6.20
N ALA A 25 -8.44 1.83 7.17
CA ALA A 25 -8.48 1.47 8.58
C ALA A 25 -9.65 0.54 8.91
N LEU A 26 -10.82 0.80 8.32
CA LEU A 26 -12.01 -0.03 8.47
C LEU A 26 -11.81 -1.41 7.82
N TRP A 27 -11.32 -1.46 6.58
CA TRP A 27 -11.15 -2.72 5.83
C TRP A 27 -10.05 -3.61 6.39
N LEU A 28 -9.03 -3.03 7.00
CA LEU A 28 -7.89 -3.76 7.57
C LEU A 28 -8.03 -3.95 9.09
N GLU A 29 -9.13 -3.49 9.68
CA GLU A 29 -9.43 -3.57 11.12
C GLU A 29 -8.28 -3.05 11.99
N VAL A 30 -7.70 -1.91 11.61
CA VAL A 30 -6.58 -1.29 12.34
C VAL A 30 -6.85 0.20 12.59
N SER A 31 -6.18 0.76 13.59
CA SER A 31 -6.30 2.18 13.91
C SER A 31 -5.79 3.09 12.78
N LEU A 32 -6.35 4.29 12.68
CA LEU A 32 -5.92 5.31 11.72
C LEU A 32 -4.44 5.66 11.84
N GLU A 33 -3.89 5.70 13.06
CA GLU A 33 -2.45 5.90 13.27
C GLU A 33 -1.61 4.80 12.65
N THR A 34 -2.06 3.55 12.74
CA THR A 34 -1.39 2.40 12.13
C THR A 34 -1.39 2.54 10.61
N ILE A 35 -2.54 2.83 10.00
CA ILE A 35 -2.59 3.09 8.55
C ILE A 35 -1.71 4.28 8.18
N ARG A 36 -1.73 5.38 8.94
CA ARG A 36 -0.86 6.54 8.66
C ARG A 36 0.62 6.17 8.70
N ARG A 37 1.06 5.36 9.67
CA ARG A 37 2.44 4.85 9.73
C ARG A 37 2.76 3.97 8.52
N ASP A 38 1.91 2.99 8.23
CA ASP A 38 2.14 2.07 7.10
C ASP A 38 2.15 2.82 5.76
N LEU A 39 1.23 3.76 5.53
CA LEU A 39 1.21 4.58 4.33
C LEU A 39 2.44 5.50 4.24
N ASN A 40 2.94 6.00 5.37
CA ASN A 40 4.16 6.82 5.38
C ASN A 40 5.38 5.97 4.98
N GLU A 41 5.52 4.77 5.56
CA GLU A 41 6.57 3.82 5.16
C GLU A 41 6.47 3.42 3.68
N MET A 42 5.25 3.23 3.16
CA MET A 42 5.04 2.88 1.76
C MET A 42 5.30 4.06 0.82
N GLN A 43 5.01 5.29 1.24
CA GLN A 43 5.31 6.49 0.49
C GLN A 43 6.82 6.76 0.44
N ASP A 44 7.51 6.58 1.57
CA ASP A 44 8.97 6.69 1.65
C ASP A 44 9.67 5.71 0.67
N LYS A 45 9.11 4.50 0.55
CA LYS A 45 9.55 3.49 -0.42
C LYS A 45 9.12 3.76 -1.86
N GLY A 46 8.38 4.86 -2.11
CA GLY A 46 7.86 5.20 -3.43
C GLY A 46 6.83 4.20 -3.97
N LEU A 47 6.09 3.50 -3.11
CA LEU A 47 5.07 2.52 -3.51
C LEU A 47 3.69 3.17 -3.74
N ILE A 48 3.39 4.23 -2.98
CA ILE A 48 2.13 4.97 -3.02
C ILE A 48 2.36 6.46 -2.86
N GLN A 49 1.37 7.27 -3.24
CA GLN A 49 1.33 8.70 -2.98
C GLN A 49 0.15 9.02 -2.07
N ARG A 50 0.40 9.73 -0.97
CA ARG A 50 -0.65 10.27 -0.09
C ARG A 50 -0.87 11.75 -0.36
N ARG A 51 -2.13 12.21 -0.44
CA ARG A 51 -2.46 13.64 -0.56
C ARG A 51 -3.76 14.00 0.16
N HIS A 52 -3.72 14.75 1.27
CA HIS A 52 -4.92 15.16 2.04
C HIS A 52 -5.72 13.97 2.64
N GLY A 53 -5.04 12.91 3.10
CA GLY A 53 -5.73 11.77 3.75
C GLY A 53 -6.28 10.70 2.80
N ARG A 54 -6.02 10.83 1.50
CA ARG A 54 -6.20 9.78 0.49
C ARG A 54 -4.85 9.21 0.07
N ALA A 55 -4.81 7.92 -0.20
CA ALA A 55 -3.70 7.17 -0.76
C ALA A 55 -4.04 6.78 -2.19
N ARG A 56 -3.11 7.00 -3.12
CA ARG A 56 -3.20 6.58 -4.51
C ARG A 56 -1.94 5.83 -4.93
N ARG A 57 -2.02 5.06 -6.00
CA ARG A 57 -0.83 4.39 -6.56
C ARG A 57 0.11 5.45 -7.13
N VAL A 58 1.42 5.28 -6.95
CA VAL A 58 2.40 6.15 -7.62
C VAL A 58 2.56 5.63 -9.06
N ASP A 59 2.56 6.57 -10.02
CA ASP A 59 2.85 6.32 -11.43
C ASP A 59 4.01 7.25 -11.86
N PRO A 60 5.06 6.74 -12.55
CA PRO A 60 5.32 5.33 -12.83
C PRO A 60 5.77 4.55 -11.58
N PRO A 61 5.47 3.24 -11.47
CA PRO A 61 5.96 2.42 -10.37
C PRO A 61 7.50 2.44 -10.35
N PRO A 62 8.16 2.44 -9.17
CA PRO A 62 9.62 2.44 -9.10
C PRO A 62 10.16 1.23 -9.89
N SER A 63 10.75 1.48 -11.05
CA SER A 63 11.50 0.54 -11.89
C SER A 63 11.05 -0.94 -11.85
N TYR A 64 9.86 -1.26 -12.37
CA TYR A 64 9.34 -2.55 -12.90
C TYR A 64 9.63 -3.93 -12.21
N GLY A 65 10.43 -4.02 -11.14
CA GLY A 65 10.97 -5.26 -10.60
C GLY A 65 10.44 -5.67 -9.21
N TRP A 66 9.75 -4.77 -8.50
CA TRP A 66 9.36 -5.04 -7.11
C TRP A 66 8.04 -5.83 -6.96
N ILE A 67 7.12 -5.71 -7.93
CA ILE A 67 5.83 -6.44 -7.90
C ILE A 67 6.07 -7.94 -8.14
N ASN A 68 6.96 -8.29 -9.07
CA ASN A 68 7.35 -9.69 -9.32
C ASN A 68 8.23 -10.27 -8.21
N SER A 69 9.03 -9.44 -7.52
CA SER A 69 9.92 -9.90 -6.44
C SER A 69 9.17 -10.27 -5.15
N LEU A 70 7.94 -9.77 -4.94
CA LEU A 70 7.11 -10.10 -3.76
C LEU A 70 6.23 -11.35 -3.94
N GLN A 71 6.16 -11.91 -5.15
CA GLN A 71 5.43 -13.14 -5.46
C GLN A 71 6.39 -14.33 -5.73
N ARG A 72 7.68 -14.06 -5.99
CA ARG A 72 8.71 -15.07 -6.32
C ARG A 72 9.58 -15.46 -5.11
N VAL A 73 8.97 -15.84 -4.00
CA VAL A 73 9.65 -16.58 -2.91
C VAL A 73 8.97 -17.92 -2.59
N SER A 74 8.05 -18.35 -3.44
CA SER A 74 7.53 -19.71 -3.43
C SER A 74 7.69 -20.24 -4.85
N HIS A 75 8.79 -20.93 -5.13
CA HIS A 75 8.92 -22.13 -5.96
C HIS A 75 10.41 -22.37 -6.27
N SER A 76 10.92 -23.44 -5.67
CA SER A 76 12.23 -24.12 -5.84
C SER A 76 13.46 -23.48 -5.22
#